data_AF-A0A3E2CDQ4-F1
#
_entry.id   AF-A0A3E2CDQ4-F1
#
_cell.length_a   1.000
_cell.length_b   1.000
_cell.length_c   1.000
_cell.angle_alpha   90.00
_cell.angle_beta   90.00
_cell.angle_gamma   90.00
#
_symmetry.space_group_name_H-M   'P 1'
#
loop_
_entity.id
_entity.type
_entity.pdbx_description
1 polymer ?
#
loop_
_entity_poly.entity_id
_entity_poly.type
_entity_poly.pdbx_seq_one_letter_code
_entity_poly.pdbx_strand_id
1 'polypeptide(L)' 'VRTQIGPIKLGDLKAGSYRVLSQTEVRSLSKEVGL' A
#
# COMPACT_ATOMS: atom_id res chain seq x y z
N VAL A 1 -0.05 8.46 -13.68
CA VAL A 1 -0.15 7.15 -12.98
C VAL A 1 0.00 7.39 -11.49
N ARG A 2 -0.90 6.87 -10.66
CA ARG A 2 -0.78 6.97 -9.19
C ARG A 2 0.18 5.90 -8.69
N THR A 3 1.32 6.31 -8.14
CA THR A 3 2.38 5.42 -7.66
C THR A 3 2.39 5.22 -6.15
N GLN A 4 1.54 5.97 -5.42
CA GLN A 4 1.42 5.89 -3.97
C GLN A 4 -0.01 6.24 -3.48
N ILE A 5 -0.45 5.58 -2.40
CA ILE A 5 -1.68 5.86 -1.66
C ILE A 5 -1.33 5.86 -0.16
N GLY A 6 -1.42 7.01 0.49
CA GLY A 6 -0.98 7.15 1.89
C GLY A 6 0.46 6.62 2.07
N PRO A 7 0.72 5.73 3.04
CA PRO A 7 2.04 5.14 3.24
C PRO A 7 2.39 4.00 2.24
N ILE A 8 1.47 3.60 1.36
CA ILE A 8 1.64 2.43 0.49
C ILE A 8 2.13 2.83 -0.90
N LYS A 9 3.29 2.29 -1.29
CA LYS A 9 3.89 2.49 -2.62
C LYS A 9 3.52 1.35 -3.58
N LEU A 10 3.43 1.70 -4.86
CA LEU A 10 3.18 0.73 -5.94
C LEU A 10 4.36 -0.23 -6.13
N GLY A 11 5.59 0.27 -6.00
CA GLY A 11 6.81 -0.51 -6.26
C GLY A 11 6.86 -1.00 -7.72
N ASP A 12 7.39 -2.19 -7.92
CA ASP A 12 7.57 -2.81 -9.24
C ASP A 12 6.35 -3.66 -9.67
N LEU A 13 5.16 -3.35 -9.16
CA LEU A 13 3.94 -4.08 -9.47
C LEU A 13 3.57 -3.89 -10.95
N LYS A 14 3.45 -5.01 -11.67
CA LYS A 14 3.02 -5.00 -13.08
C LYS A 14 1.59 -4.46 -13.20
N ALA A 15 1.33 -3.72 -14.28
CA ALA A 15 -0.01 -3.23 -14.58
C ALA A 15 -1.01 -4.40 -14.69
N GLY A 16 -2.19 -4.23 -14.11
CA GLY A 16 -3.23 -5.27 -14.06
C GLY A 16 -3.00 -6.37 -13.01
N SER A 17 -1.89 -6.32 -12.25
CA SER A 17 -1.64 -7.23 -11.13
C SER A 17 -2.02 -6.59 -9.79
N TYR A 18 -2.15 -7.42 -8.75
CA TYR A 18 -2.29 -6.99 -7.36
C TYR A 18 -1.23 -7.65 -6.48
N ARG A 19 -0.99 -7.07 -5.31
CA ARG A 19 -0.19 -7.70 -4.25
C ARG A 19 -0.93 -7.60 -2.92
N VAL A 20 -0.70 -8.58 -2.06
CA VAL A 20 -1.13 -8.52 -0.65
C VAL A 20 -0.17 -7.61 0.10
N LEU A 21 -0.69 -6.74 0.96
CA LEU A 21 0.12 -5.87 1.81
C LEU A 21 0.79 -6.69 2.92
N SER A 22 2.03 -6.36 3.24
CA SER A 22 2.72 -6.93 4.39
C SER A 22 2.06 -6.47 5.71
N GLN A 23 2.29 -7.21 6.79
CA GLN A 23 1.73 -6.86 8.11
C GLN A 23 2.13 -5.46 8.57
N THR A 24 3.35 -5.03 8.25
CA THR A 24 3.86 -3.68 8.55
C THR A 24 3.10 -2.61 7.76
N GLU A 25 2.86 -2.85 6.48
CA GLU A 25 2.09 -1.94 5.62
C GLU A 25 0.64 -1.80 6.09
N VAL A 26 0.01 -2.89 6.50
CA VAL A 26 -1.35 -2.86 7.06
C VAL A 26 -1.38 -1.99 8.32
N ARG A 27 -0.42 -2.16 9.25
CA ARG A 27 -0.34 -1.35 10.47
C ARG A 27 -0.14 0.14 10.17
N SER A 28 0.73 0.45 9.21
CA SER A 28 0.95 1.83 8.77
C SER A 28 -0.32 2.44 8.20
N LEU A 29 -1.09 1.69 7.42
CA LEU A 29 -2.36 2.14 6.87
C LEU A 29 -3.41 2.35 7.98
N SER A 30 -3.55 1.41 8.91
CA SER A 30 -4.45 1.53 10.07
C SER A 30 -4.17 2.81 10.86
N LYS A 31 -2.89 3.08 11.16
CA LYS A 31 -2.48 4.29 11.87
C LYS A 31 -2.87 5.57 11.13
N GLU A 32 -2.69 5.60 9.80
CA GLU A 32 -3.02 6.78 8.98
C GLU A 32 -4.51 7.12 9.02
N VAL A 33 -5.38 6.11 9.19
CA VAL A 33 -6.84 6.27 9.27
C VAL A 33 -7.38 6.27 10.70
N GLY A 34 -6.51 6.25 11.72
CA GLY A 34 -6.89 6.27 13.14
C GLY A 34 -7.51 4.97 13.67
N LEU A 35 -7.14 3.83 13.08
CA LEU A 35 -7.53 2.48 13.51
C LEU A 35 -6.41 1.75 14.25
#